data_AF-A0A0M9WFJ2-F1
#
_entry.id   AF-A0A0M9WFJ2-F1
#
_cell.length_a   1.000
_cell.length_b   1.000
_cell.length_c   1.000
_cell.angle_alpha   90.00
_cell.angle_beta   90.00
_cell.angle_gamma   90.00
#
_symmetry.space_group_name_H-M   'P 1'
#
loop_
_entity.id
_entity.type
_entity.pdbx_description
1 polymer ?
#
loop_
_entity_poly.entity_id
_entity_poly.type
_entity_poly.pdbx_seq_one_letter_code
_entity_poly.pdbx_strand_id
1 'polypeptide(L)'
;MATTESKTTVAVSGSEEEHFGQLDQGPRAWTVVFGAWCCLFCAFGWVNAIGIFQEYYQNNQLHSYSASSISWILSLEPFVLFAAGIVIGRVFDNYGPKWLLLIGTCLHVFGIMMTSISTEYYQFLLAQGICSPLGASFVFSSALSCTATWFDKRRALAFGIVSSGSSLGGVVFPTMLSRLLPVSGSAGHCVSLDSSSSHSWSLPT
;
A
#
# COMPACT_ATOMS: atom_id res chain seq x y z
N MET A 1 -29.66 1.47 -55.75
CA MET A 1 -29.65 2.14 -54.44
C MET A 1 -30.15 1.14 -53.42
N ALA A 2 -29.39 0.93 -52.33
CA ALA A 2 -29.64 0.04 -51.17
C ALA A 2 -29.55 -1.49 -51.40
N THR A 3 -28.43 -2.12 -50.95
CA THR A 3 -28.42 -3.36 -50.12
C THR A 3 -27.00 -3.88 -49.85
N THR A 4 -26.19 -3.21 -49.01
CA THR A 4 -24.95 -3.84 -48.49
C THR A 4 -24.39 -3.23 -47.18
N GLU A 5 -25.19 -3.06 -46.11
CA GLU A 5 -24.63 -2.57 -44.82
C GLU A 5 -24.98 -3.40 -43.58
N SER A 6 -25.84 -4.43 -43.67
CA SER A 6 -26.35 -5.07 -42.44
C SER A 6 -25.52 -6.23 -41.86
N LYS A 7 -24.45 -6.70 -42.52
CA LYS A 7 -23.75 -7.94 -42.11
C LYS A 7 -22.49 -7.74 -41.26
N THR A 8 -21.93 -6.53 -41.24
CA THR A 8 -20.69 -6.23 -40.51
C THR A 8 -20.95 -5.78 -39.07
N THR A 9 -22.09 -5.11 -38.81
CA THR A 9 -22.41 -4.53 -37.49
C THR A 9 -22.75 -5.58 -36.43
N VAL A 10 -23.23 -6.77 -36.83
CA VAL A 10 -23.63 -7.84 -35.91
C VAL A 10 -22.45 -8.74 -35.52
N ALA A 11 -21.40 -8.84 -36.36
CA ALA A 11 -20.24 -9.68 -36.07
C ALA A 11 -19.30 -9.05 -35.03
N VAL A 12 -19.23 -7.71 -34.97
CA VAL A 12 -18.41 -6.98 -33.99
C VAL A 12 -19.08 -6.98 -32.61
N SER A 13 -20.42 -6.82 -32.55
CA SER A 13 -21.14 -6.82 -31.27
C SER A 13 -21.13 -8.18 -30.57
N GLY A 14 -21.14 -9.29 -31.33
CA GLY A 14 -21.07 -10.65 -30.77
C GLY A 14 -19.74 -10.98 -30.11
N SER A 15 -18.62 -10.48 -30.65
CA SER A 15 -17.28 -10.70 -30.06
C SER A 15 -17.02 -9.84 -28.83
N GLU A 16 -17.57 -8.62 -28.78
CA GLU A 16 -17.40 -7.72 -27.63
C GLU A 16 -18.28 -8.18 -26.47
N GLU A 17 -19.55 -8.54 -26.69
CA GLU A 17 -20.45 -9.06 -25.63
C GLU A 17 -19.97 -10.40 -25.04
N GLU A 18 -19.40 -11.31 -25.85
CA GLU A 18 -18.76 -12.53 -25.33
C GLU A 18 -17.49 -12.21 -24.52
N HIS A 19 -16.69 -11.23 -24.95
CA HIS A 19 -15.49 -10.80 -24.21
C HIS A 19 -15.86 -10.21 -22.84
N PHE A 20 -16.88 -9.34 -22.78
CA PHE A 20 -17.40 -8.79 -21.53
C PHE A 20 -18.07 -9.86 -20.65
N GLY A 21 -18.74 -10.85 -21.24
CA GLY A 21 -19.29 -12.01 -20.52
C GLY A 21 -18.24 -12.91 -19.85
N GLN A 22 -16.99 -12.85 -20.33
CA GLN A 22 -15.87 -13.66 -19.86
C GLN A 22 -14.98 -12.95 -18.83
N LEU A 23 -15.11 -11.63 -18.66
CA LEU A 23 -14.30 -10.82 -17.73
C LEU A 23 -14.42 -11.28 -16.25
N ASP A 24 -15.59 -11.79 -15.83
CA ASP A 24 -15.84 -12.15 -14.43
C ASP A 24 -15.46 -13.60 -14.04
N GLN A 25 -15.12 -14.49 -14.98
CA GLN A 25 -15.16 -15.95 -14.75
C GLN A 25 -13.88 -16.74 -15.10
N GLY A 26 -12.83 -16.08 -15.59
CA GLY A 26 -11.58 -16.75 -15.95
C GLY A 26 -10.57 -16.87 -14.79
N PRO A 27 -9.71 -17.93 -14.76
CA PRO A 27 -8.60 -18.01 -13.80
C PRO A 27 -7.64 -16.82 -13.91
N ARG A 28 -7.58 -16.17 -15.08
CA ARG A 28 -6.81 -14.94 -15.30
C ARG A 28 -7.32 -13.76 -14.48
N ALA A 29 -8.64 -13.58 -14.35
CA ALA A 29 -9.21 -12.51 -13.55
C ALA A 29 -8.82 -12.65 -12.06
N TRP A 30 -8.83 -13.88 -11.55
CA TRP A 30 -8.38 -14.18 -10.19
C TRP A 30 -6.89 -13.95 -9.95
N THR A 31 -6.03 -14.17 -10.96
CA THR A 31 -4.60 -13.80 -10.85
C THR A 31 -4.40 -12.29 -10.77
N VAL A 32 -5.25 -11.49 -11.43
CA VAL A 32 -5.23 -10.02 -11.32
C VAL A 32 -5.66 -9.59 -9.91
N VAL A 33 -6.70 -10.21 -9.35
CA VAL A 33 -7.13 -9.97 -7.96
C VAL A 33 -5.99 -10.28 -6.99
N PHE A 34 -5.30 -11.41 -7.16
CA PHE A 34 -4.16 -11.77 -6.33
C PHE A 34 -3.00 -10.77 -6.46
N GLY A 35 -2.68 -10.33 -7.68
CA GLY A 35 -1.69 -9.29 -7.90
C GLY A 35 -2.06 -7.95 -7.24
N ALA A 36 -3.32 -7.53 -7.38
CA ALA A 36 -3.85 -6.33 -6.74
C ALA A 36 -3.84 -6.44 -5.21
N TRP A 37 -4.13 -7.63 -4.67
CA TRP A 37 -4.03 -7.93 -3.25
C TRP A 37 -2.60 -7.76 -2.73
N CYS A 38 -1.59 -8.29 -3.44
CA CYS A 38 -0.18 -8.07 -3.09
C CYS A 38 0.22 -6.58 -3.16
N CYS A 39 -0.29 -5.85 -4.16
CA CYS A 39 -0.05 -4.42 -4.30
C CYS A 39 -0.58 -3.64 -3.10
N LEU A 40 -1.82 -3.91 -2.66
CA LEU A 40 -2.41 -3.26 -1.48
C LEU A 40 -1.73 -3.69 -0.19
N PHE A 41 -1.36 -4.96 -0.06
CA PHE A 41 -0.59 -5.46 1.06
C PHE A 41 0.72 -4.68 1.25
N CYS A 42 1.47 -4.44 0.16
CA CYS A 42 2.71 -3.66 0.23
C CYS A 42 2.46 -2.17 0.47
N ALA A 43 1.57 -1.54 -0.31
CA ALA A 43 1.34 -0.09 -0.25
C ALA A 43 0.78 0.35 1.11
N PHE A 44 -0.26 -0.32 1.60
CA PHE A 44 -0.82 0.00 2.92
C PHE A 44 -0.01 -0.60 4.05
N GLY A 45 0.67 -1.74 3.87
CA GLY A 45 1.59 -2.27 4.87
C GLY A 45 2.69 -1.28 5.21
N TRP A 46 3.26 -0.62 4.18
CA TRP A 46 4.23 0.46 4.37
C TRP A 46 3.68 1.62 5.20
N VAL A 47 2.52 2.17 4.83
CA VAL A 47 1.89 3.30 5.54
C VAL A 47 1.48 2.94 6.98
N ASN A 48 1.03 1.71 7.22
CA ASN A 48 0.67 1.29 8.58
C ASN A 48 1.90 1.13 9.49
N ALA A 49 3.11 0.99 8.95
CA ALA A 49 4.34 0.89 9.71
C ALA A 49 4.89 2.25 10.21
N ILE A 50 4.26 3.37 9.84
CA ILE A 50 4.64 4.74 10.26
C ILE A 50 4.89 4.84 11.77
N GLY A 51 4.03 4.26 12.60
CA GLY A 51 4.15 4.37 14.07
C GLY A 51 5.46 3.81 14.61
N ILE A 52 5.94 2.70 14.03
CA ILE A 52 7.21 2.07 14.43
C ILE A 52 8.40 2.91 13.94
N PHE A 53 8.31 3.47 12.73
CA PHE A 53 9.33 4.38 12.22
C PHE A 53 9.45 5.66 13.04
N GLN A 54 8.32 6.22 13.50
CA GLN A 54 8.31 7.38 14.39
C GLN A 54 9.11 7.08 15.67
N GLU A 55 8.81 5.97 16.33
CA GLU A 55 9.48 5.57 17.58
C GLU A 55 10.97 5.29 17.35
N TYR A 56 11.31 4.62 16.24
CA TYR A 56 12.70 4.35 15.89
C TYR A 56 13.50 5.63 15.59
N TYR A 57 12.95 6.57 14.83
CA TYR A 57 13.63 7.83 14.52
C TYR A 57 13.80 8.72 15.74
N GLN A 58 12.84 8.72 16.65
CA GLN A 58 12.94 9.43 17.93
C GLN A 58 14.05 8.87 18.83
N ASN A 59 14.28 7.55 18.82
CA ASN A 59 15.24 6.91 19.73
C ASN A 59 16.64 6.73 19.13
N ASN A 60 16.80 6.80 17.81
CA ASN A 60 18.06 6.54 17.12
C ASN A 60 18.54 7.75 16.32
N GLN A 61 18.32 7.74 14.99
CA GLN A 61 18.97 8.64 14.03
C GLN A 61 18.59 10.12 14.24
N LEU A 62 17.36 10.41 14.66
CA LEU A 62 16.82 11.77 14.77
C LEU A 62 16.51 12.18 16.22
N HIS A 63 17.19 11.60 17.21
CA HIS A 63 16.96 11.92 18.63
C HIS A 63 17.17 13.42 18.97
N SER A 64 17.93 14.15 18.15
CA SER A 64 18.11 15.60 18.28
C SER A 64 16.92 16.44 17.82
N TYR A 65 15.99 15.86 17.05
CA TYR A 65 14.81 16.55 16.51
C TYR A 65 13.59 16.36 17.40
N SER A 66 12.68 17.35 17.38
CA SER A 66 11.41 17.22 18.08
C SER A 66 10.55 16.13 17.45
N ALA A 67 9.73 15.47 18.28
CA ALA A 67 8.72 14.51 17.84
C ALA A 67 7.85 15.05 16.69
N SER A 68 7.45 16.33 16.79
CA SER A 68 6.64 17.00 15.77
C SER A 68 7.33 17.12 14.42
N SER A 69 8.65 17.34 14.39
CA SER A 69 9.41 17.44 13.14
C SER A 69 9.45 16.08 12.43
N ILE A 70 9.70 15.00 13.19
CA ILE A 70 9.73 13.64 12.65
C ILE A 70 8.34 13.24 12.11
N SER A 71 7.28 13.62 12.83
CA SER A 71 5.91 13.33 12.41
C SER A 71 5.53 13.98 11.08
N TRP A 72 6.13 15.10 10.69
CA TRP A 72 5.89 15.70 9.38
C TRP A 72 6.34 14.79 8.24
N ILE A 73 7.51 14.15 8.36
CA ILE A 73 8.02 13.22 7.34
C ILE A 73 7.02 12.08 7.13
N LEU A 74 6.57 11.48 8.22
CA LEU A 74 5.70 10.32 8.18
C LEU A 74 4.25 10.70 7.82
N SER A 75 3.80 11.91 8.15
CA SER A 75 2.49 12.41 7.72
C SER A 75 2.43 12.69 6.22
N LEU A 76 3.57 13.01 5.60
CA LEU A 76 3.66 13.18 4.16
C LEU A 76 3.44 11.85 3.40
N GLU A 77 3.73 10.70 4.00
CA GLU A 77 3.53 9.41 3.33
C GLU A 77 2.09 9.16 2.88
N PRO A 78 1.08 9.12 3.78
CA PRO A 78 -0.31 8.93 3.36
C PRO A 78 -0.81 10.13 2.54
N PHE A 79 -0.32 11.34 2.81
CA PHE A 79 -0.68 12.53 2.04
C PHE A 79 -0.29 12.38 0.56
N VAL A 80 0.98 12.07 0.29
CA VAL A 80 1.48 11.85 -1.08
C VAL A 80 0.81 10.64 -1.70
N LEU A 81 0.61 9.56 -0.92
CA LEU A 81 -0.04 8.35 -1.39
C LEU A 81 -1.39 8.67 -2.07
N PHE A 82 -2.24 9.45 -1.40
CA PHE A 82 -3.56 9.81 -1.91
C PHE A 82 -3.54 11.00 -2.88
N ALA A 83 -2.71 12.02 -2.62
CA ALA A 83 -2.64 13.22 -3.46
C ALA A 83 -2.14 12.89 -4.87
N ALA A 84 -1.12 12.04 -4.99
CA ALA A 84 -0.61 11.61 -6.29
C ALA A 84 -1.63 10.75 -7.05
N GLY A 85 -2.52 10.04 -6.36
CA GLY A 85 -3.57 9.23 -6.97
C GLY A 85 -4.47 10.00 -7.94
N ILE A 86 -4.70 11.30 -7.70
CA ILE A 86 -5.50 12.16 -8.58
C ILE A 86 -4.85 12.30 -9.97
N VAL A 87 -3.53 12.54 -9.99
CA VAL A 87 -2.78 12.70 -11.24
C VAL A 87 -2.59 11.36 -11.92
N ILE A 88 -2.27 10.32 -11.14
CA ILE A 88 -1.97 8.98 -11.63
C ILE A 88 -3.18 8.35 -12.32
N GLY A 89 -4.40 8.61 -11.86
CA GLY A 89 -5.62 8.17 -12.55
C GLY A 89 -5.66 8.63 -14.01
N ARG A 90 -5.31 9.89 -14.28
CA ARG A 90 -5.23 10.42 -15.66
C ARG A 90 -4.12 9.79 -16.48
N VAL A 91 -2.98 9.47 -15.84
CA VAL A 91 -1.85 8.81 -16.52
C VAL A 91 -2.20 7.35 -16.84
N PHE A 92 -2.93 6.67 -15.96
CA PHE A 92 -3.42 5.31 -16.16
C PHE A 92 -4.25 5.18 -17.43
N ASP A 93 -5.18 6.11 -17.65
CA ASP A 93 -6.08 6.10 -18.81
C ASP A 93 -5.33 6.23 -20.14
N ASN A 94 -4.17 6.90 -20.16
CA ASN A 94 -3.40 7.17 -21.38
C ASN A 94 -2.32 6.11 -21.68
N TYR A 95 -1.65 5.57 -20.65
CA TYR A 95 -0.47 4.71 -20.81
C TYR A 95 -0.70 3.25 -20.41
N GLY A 96 -1.86 2.96 -19.81
CA GLY A 96 -2.24 1.62 -19.38
C GLY A 96 -1.50 1.12 -18.12
N PRO A 97 -1.96 -0.01 -17.53
CA PRO A 97 -1.57 -0.45 -16.20
C PRO A 97 -0.11 -0.92 -16.06
N LYS A 98 0.46 -1.52 -17.11
CA LYS A 98 1.74 -2.26 -17.02
C LYS A 98 2.93 -1.33 -16.74
N TRP A 99 2.99 -0.19 -17.42
CA TRP A 99 4.06 0.78 -17.23
C TRP A 99 3.99 1.46 -15.87
N LEU A 100 2.77 1.77 -15.39
CA LEU A 100 2.56 2.35 -14.07
C LEU A 100 3.03 1.39 -12.95
N LEU A 101 2.72 0.10 -13.08
CA LEU A 101 3.19 -0.91 -12.11
C LEU A 101 4.72 -1.03 -12.09
N LEU A 102 5.36 -1.07 -13.26
CA LEU A 102 6.81 -1.21 -13.35
C LEU A 102 7.52 0.04 -12.80
N ILE A 103 7.11 1.23 -13.21
CA ILE A 103 7.69 2.49 -12.72
C ILE A 103 7.41 2.65 -11.23
N GLY A 104 6.18 2.38 -10.78
CA GLY A 104 5.78 2.53 -9.39
C GLY A 104 6.54 1.60 -8.45
N THR A 105 6.69 0.33 -8.82
CA THR A 105 7.46 -0.64 -8.01
C THR A 105 8.94 -0.28 -7.96
N CYS A 106 9.56 0.07 -9.09
CA CYS A 106 10.94 0.53 -9.12
C CYS A 106 11.14 1.78 -8.25
N LEU A 107 10.25 2.77 -8.35
CA LEU A 107 10.32 4.01 -7.58
C LEU A 107 10.12 3.77 -6.07
N HIS A 108 9.19 2.88 -5.71
CA HIS A 108 8.94 2.52 -4.32
C HIS A 108 10.14 1.82 -3.68
N VAL A 109 10.70 0.81 -4.37
CA VAL A 109 11.91 0.09 -3.91
C VAL A 109 13.10 1.04 -3.83
N PHE A 110 13.26 1.92 -4.82
CA PHE A 110 14.30 2.94 -4.80
C PHE A 110 14.15 3.89 -3.60
N GLY A 111 12.93 4.33 -3.30
CA GLY A 111 12.64 5.14 -2.11
C GLY A 111 13.05 4.44 -0.83
N ILE A 112 12.67 3.16 -0.64
CA ILE A 112 13.03 2.36 0.54
C ILE A 112 14.56 2.18 0.64
N MET A 113 15.23 1.89 -0.48
CA MET A 113 16.69 1.76 -0.51
C MET A 113 17.38 3.08 -0.13
N MET A 114 16.91 4.20 -0.65
CA MET A 114 17.41 5.54 -0.30
C MET A 114 17.18 5.86 1.17
N THR A 115 16.02 5.49 1.73
CA THR A 115 15.73 5.62 3.16
C THR A 115 16.74 4.84 4.01
N SER A 116 17.15 3.64 3.59
CA SER A 116 18.11 2.82 4.34
C SER A 116 19.52 3.42 4.45
N ILE A 117 19.95 4.25 3.49
CA ILE A 117 21.27 4.90 3.50
C ILE A 117 21.23 6.35 3.99
N SER A 118 20.03 6.87 4.23
CA SER A 118 19.83 8.26 4.67
C SER A 118 20.29 8.43 6.10
N THR A 119 20.97 9.55 6.39
CA THR A 119 21.40 9.93 7.75
C THR A 119 20.81 11.26 8.19
N GLU A 120 20.42 12.11 7.23
CA GLU A 120 19.93 13.47 7.48
C GLU A 120 18.41 13.58 7.34
N TYR A 121 17.79 14.47 8.12
CA TYR A 121 16.34 14.73 8.12
C TYR A 121 15.77 14.95 6.71
N TYR A 122 16.44 15.77 5.89
CA TYR A 122 15.98 16.06 4.54
C TYR A 122 16.01 14.84 3.62
N GLN A 123 16.97 13.94 3.80
CA GLN A 123 17.06 12.72 2.99
C GLN A 123 15.89 11.78 3.29
N PHE A 124 15.55 11.62 4.58
CA PHE A 124 14.35 10.89 4.99
C PHE A 124 13.07 11.53 4.44
N LEU A 125 12.96 12.86 4.51
CA LEU A 125 11.79 13.57 3.97
C LEU A 125 11.59 13.32 2.47
N LEU A 126 12.66 13.39 1.67
CA LEU A 126 12.57 13.17 0.23
C LEU A 126 12.39 11.69 -0.12
N ALA A 127 13.15 10.78 0.49
CA ALA A 127 13.12 9.36 0.16
C ALA A 127 11.85 8.68 0.70
N GLN A 128 11.60 8.85 1.99
CA GLN A 128 10.50 8.19 2.69
C GLN A 128 9.20 8.98 2.56
N GLY A 129 9.21 10.29 2.78
CA GLY A 129 7.99 11.10 2.78
C GLY A 129 7.41 11.38 1.38
N ILE A 130 8.22 11.32 0.32
CA ILE A 130 7.80 11.68 -1.04
C ILE A 130 8.05 10.54 -2.04
N CYS A 131 9.30 10.09 -2.21
CA CYS A 131 9.68 9.17 -3.28
C CYS A 131 9.00 7.79 -3.15
N SER A 132 9.11 7.17 -1.97
CA SER A 132 8.49 5.88 -1.65
C SER A 132 6.96 5.89 -1.82
N PRO A 133 6.20 6.82 -1.19
CA PRO A 133 4.74 6.85 -1.28
C PRO A 133 4.26 7.25 -2.66
N LEU A 134 5.01 8.07 -3.41
CA LEU A 134 4.70 8.35 -4.81
C LEU A 134 4.72 7.06 -5.65
N GLY A 135 5.75 6.23 -5.50
CA GLY A 135 5.83 4.91 -6.14
C GLY A 135 4.68 3.99 -5.70
N ALA A 136 4.36 3.97 -4.40
CA ALA A 136 3.25 3.21 -3.86
C ALA A 136 1.89 3.67 -4.43
N SER A 137 1.69 4.97 -4.70
CA SER A 137 0.48 5.48 -5.37
C SER A 137 0.31 4.91 -6.76
N PHE A 138 1.40 4.84 -7.54
CA PHE A 138 1.35 4.27 -8.90
C PHE A 138 0.90 2.81 -8.86
N VAL A 139 1.43 2.05 -7.91
CA VAL A 139 1.09 0.63 -7.70
C VAL A 139 -0.35 0.48 -7.20
N PHE A 140 -0.76 1.28 -6.23
CA PHE A 140 -2.11 1.26 -5.67
C PHE A 140 -3.18 1.63 -6.70
N SER A 141 -3.02 2.74 -7.41
CA SER A 141 -3.99 3.20 -8.41
C SER A 141 -4.12 2.20 -9.56
N SER A 142 -3.00 1.65 -10.05
CA SER A 142 -3.03 0.64 -11.12
C SER A 142 -3.69 -0.66 -10.67
N ALA A 143 -3.48 -1.10 -9.42
CA ALA A 143 -4.15 -2.27 -8.85
C ALA A 143 -5.68 -2.09 -8.77
N LEU A 144 -6.14 -0.92 -8.30
CA LEU A 144 -7.58 -0.63 -8.21
C LEU A 144 -8.22 -0.54 -9.59
N SER A 145 -7.59 0.18 -10.53
CA SER A 145 -8.13 0.32 -11.88
C SER A 145 -8.16 -1.02 -12.63
N CYS A 146 -7.11 -1.85 -12.52
CA CYS A 146 -7.14 -3.20 -13.09
C CYS A 146 -8.29 -4.03 -12.52
N THR A 147 -8.48 -4.01 -11.19
CA THR A 147 -9.56 -4.76 -10.56
C THR A 147 -10.94 -4.27 -11.02
N ALA A 148 -11.10 -2.96 -11.23
CA ALA A 148 -12.34 -2.38 -11.75
C ALA A 148 -12.61 -2.73 -13.22
N THR A 149 -11.57 -2.85 -14.06
CA THR A 149 -11.73 -3.20 -15.48
C THR A 149 -12.08 -4.68 -15.68
N TRP A 150 -11.54 -5.57 -14.83
CA TRP A 150 -11.76 -7.02 -14.96
C TRP A 150 -13.06 -7.52 -14.33
N PHE A 151 -13.67 -6.77 -13.39
CA PHE A 151 -14.89 -7.20 -12.72
C PHE A 151 -16.01 -6.17 -12.85
N ASP A 152 -17.13 -6.59 -13.44
CA ASP A 152 -18.33 -5.75 -13.58
C ASP A 152 -19.42 -6.23 -12.61
N LYS A 153 -19.88 -7.50 -12.72
CA LYS A 153 -20.96 -8.02 -11.86
C LYS A 153 -20.50 -8.32 -10.43
N ARG A 154 -19.24 -8.74 -10.25
CA ARG A 154 -18.69 -9.16 -8.93
C ARG A 154 -17.65 -8.20 -8.38
N ARG A 155 -17.69 -6.94 -8.80
CA ARG A 155 -16.71 -5.91 -8.42
C ARG A 155 -16.57 -5.74 -6.91
N ALA A 156 -17.68 -5.69 -6.18
CA ALA A 156 -17.64 -5.55 -4.72
C ALA A 156 -16.91 -6.72 -4.02
N LEU A 157 -17.10 -7.95 -4.52
CA LEU A 157 -16.45 -9.14 -3.97
C LEU A 157 -14.94 -9.12 -4.26
N ALA A 158 -14.56 -8.77 -5.50
CA ALA A 158 -13.16 -8.63 -5.89
C ALA A 158 -12.44 -7.55 -5.06
N PHE A 159 -13.03 -6.36 -4.94
CA PHE A 159 -12.48 -5.28 -4.10
C PHE A 159 -12.45 -5.66 -2.61
N GLY A 160 -13.43 -6.42 -2.11
CA GLY A 160 -13.42 -6.94 -0.75
C GLY A 160 -12.23 -7.86 -0.50
N ILE A 161 -11.94 -8.77 -1.43
CA ILE A 161 -10.76 -9.63 -1.36
C ILE A 161 -9.49 -8.78 -1.41
N VAL A 162 -9.34 -7.91 -2.40
CA VAL A 162 -8.16 -7.03 -2.53
C VAL A 162 -7.94 -6.18 -1.27
N SER A 163 -9.01 -5.62 -0.69
CA SER A 163 -8.98 -4.82 0.53
C SER A 163 -8.47 -5.60 1.75
N SER A 164 -8.80 -6.90 1.85
CA SER A 164 -8.29 -7.75 2.94
C SER A 164 -6.75 -7.79 3.01
N GLY A 165 -6.07 -7.57 1.87
CA GLY A 165 -4.60 -7.51 1.81
C GLY A 165 -4.04 -6.31 2.56
N SER A 166 -4.73 -5.17 2.51
CA SER A 166 -4.36 -3.97 3.29
C SER A 166 -4.41 -4.26 4.79
N SER A 167 -5.48 -4.91 5.27
CA SER A 167 -5.61 -5.30 6.67
C SER A 167 -4.50 -6.24 7.13
N LEU A 168 -4.16 -7.25 6.32
CA LEU A 168 -3.07 -8.17 6.65
C LEU A 168 -1.70 -7.44 6.64
N GLY A 169 -1.46 -6.59 5.65
CA GLY A 169 -0.24 -5.77 5.56
C GLY A 169 -0.06 -4.87 6.79
N GLY A 170 -1.16 -4.28 7.27
CA GLY A 170 -1.17 -3.43 8.46
C GLY A 170 -0.82 -4.14 9.76
N VAL A 171 -0.96 -5.46 9.83
CA VAL A 171 -0.52 -6.25 11.01
C VAL A 171 0.89 -6.79 10.80
N VAL A 172 1.18 -7.32 9.61
CA VAL A 172 2.44 -8.01 9.32
C VAL A 172 3.61 -7.04 9.31
N PHE A 173 3.49 -5.87 8.66
CA PHE A 173 4.60 -4.92 8.53
C PHE A 173 5.06 -4.33 9.88
N PRO A 174 4.16 -3.77 10.72
CA PRO A 174 4.57 -3.27 12.04
C PRO A 174 5.17 -4.37 12.91
N THR A 175 4.56 -5.57 12.93
CA THR A 175 5.06 -6.70 13.72
C THR A 175 6.46 -7.13 13.27
N MET A 176 6.68 -7.24 11.96
CA MET A 176 8.00 -7.56 11.40
C MET A 176 9.01 -6.48 11.75
N LEU A 177 8.64 -5.20 11.60
CA LEU A 177 9.54 -4.08 11.84
C LEU A 177 9.89 -3.93 13.33
N SER A 178 8.95 -4.17 14.26
CA SER A 178 9.23 -4.19 15.70
C SER A 178 10.20 -5.29 16.13
N ARG A 179 10.34 -6.37 15.35
CA ARG A 179 11.34 -7.43 15.60
C ARG A 179 12.70 -7.11 14.99
N LEU A 180 12.71 -6.43 13.85
CA LEU A 180 13.93 -6.06 13.11
C LEU A 180 14.60 -4.80 13.67
N LEU A 181 13.79 -3.82 14.07
CA LEU A 181 14.23 -2.61 14.74
C LEU A 181 13.97 -2.81 16.23
N PRO A 182 14.96 -3.22 17.05
CA PRO A 182 14.80 -3.32 18.49
C PRO A 182 14.57 -1.91 19.03
N VAL A 183 13.31 -1.52 19.14
CA VAL A 183 12.95 -0.24 19.72
C VAL A 183 13.13 -0.38 21.23
N SER A 184 14.17 0.25 21.76
CA SER A 184 14.60 0.14 23.15
C SER A 184 13.59 0.67 24.18
N GLY A 185 12.41 1.16 23.76
CA GLY A 185 11.36 1.72 24.62
C GLY A 185 10.24 0.75 25.02
N SER A 186 9.76 -0.12 24.13
CA SER A 186 8.53 -0.91 24.36
C SER A 186 8.73 -2.18 25.21
N ALA A 187 9.97 -2.67 25.34
CA ALA A 187 10.29 -3.75 26.27
C ALA A 187 10.28 -3.29 27.75
N GLY A 188 10.52 -2.01 28.04
CA GLY A 188 10.54 -1.48 29.41
C GLY A 188 9.15 -1.33 30.05
N HIS A 189 8.12 -1.05 29.25
CA HIS A 189 6.76 -0.87 29.73
C HIS A 189 5.99 -2.18 29.95
N CYS A 190 6.22 -3.22 29.12
CA CYS A 190 5.62 -4.53 29.38
C CYS A 190 6.32 -5.27 30.54
N VAL A 191 7.64 -5.11 30.72
CA VAL A 191 8.35 -5.67 31.89
C VAL A 191 7.97 -4.96 33.19
N SER A 192 7.69 -3.65 33.15
CA SER A 192 7.23 -2.92 34.34
C SER A 192 5.81 -3.31 34.80
N LEU A 193 4.93 -3.72 33.87
CA LEU A 193 3.59 -4.20 34.22
C LEU A 193 3.60 -5.64 34.77
N ASP A 194 4.60 -6.46 34.40
CA ASP A 194 4.82 -7.78 35.00
C ASP A 194 5.47 -7.69 36.40
N SER A 195 6.27 -6.66 36.66
CA SER A 195 6.86 -6.44 38.00
C SER A 195 5.86 -5.92 39.04
N SER A 196 4.77 -5.25 38.63
CA SER A 196 3.78 -4.65 39.55
C SER A 196 2.73 -5.64 40.07
N SER A 197 2.54 -6.78 39.39
CA SER A 197 1.55 -7.80 39.78
C SER A 197 2.06 -8.83 40.80
N SER A 198 3.35 -8.78 41.18
CA SER A 198 3.98 -9.75 42.09
C SER A 198 4.04 -9.32 43.57
N HIS A 199 3.55 -8.13 43.94
CA HIS A 199 3.64 -7.59 45.31
C HIS A 199 2.30 -7.43 46.07
N SER A 200 1.20 -8.07 45.65
CA SER A 200 -0.11 -7.95 46.33
C SER A 200 -0.53 -9.14 47.21
N TRP A 201 0.37 -10.09 47.52
CA TRP A 201 0.08 -11.19 48.45
C TRP A 201 0.85 -11.07 49.77
N SER A 202 0.28 -10.34 50.74
CA SER A 202 0.52 -10.59 52.16
C SER A 202 -0.69 -10.14 52.98
N LEU A 203 -1.46 -11.14 53.44
CA LEU A 203 -2.66 -11.05 54.28
C LEU A 203 -2.36 -10.44 55.67
N PRO A 204 -3.32 -9.73 56.30
CA PRO A 204 -3.24 -9.32 57.69
C PRO A 204 -3.72 -10.44 58.64
N THR A 205 -2.89 -10.79 59.62
CA THR A 205 -3.29 -11.40 60.90
C THR A 205 -2.73 -10.56 62.03
#